data_AF-A0A2D7WWB4-F1
#
_entry.id   AF-A0A2D7WWB4-F1
#
_cell.length_a   1.000
_cell.length_b   1.000
_cell.length_c   1.000
_cell.angle_alpha   90.00
_cell.angle_beta   90.00
_cell.angle_gamma   90.00
#
_symmetry.space_group_name_H-M   'P 1'
#
loop_
_entity.id
_entity.type
_entity.pdbx_description
1 polymer ?
#
loop_
_entity_poly.entity_id
_entity_poly.type
_entity_poly.pdbx_seq_one_letter_code
_entity_poly.pdbx_strand_id
1 'polypeptide(L)'
;METTRPTHIEVADHFYHDSIDLLKRYEHCIESEFPDFSSLKSRRMKCFIDLRMSMESALKSVVCYYCHSNHEGKKLVQKVENYRHHMDKLKQAALPHLPEEIVESVSSVCDQLQSLPVGLRYRLDVMDFISNREEEYYNTIGSDTWMDSTAGTVWGVSKFIGKELNKESRIIGMDELMEEFFQPRYEKYAIK
;
A
#
# COMPACT_ATOMS: atom_id res chain seq x y z
N MET A 1 -16.99 -2.98 28.75
CA MET A 1 -16.08 -3.64 27.80
C MET A 1 -15.24 -2.54 27.16
N GLU A 2 -14.04 -2.31 27.69
CA GLU A 2 -13.02 -1.55 26.98
C GLU A 2 -12.51 -2.45 25.86
N THR A 3 -12.82 -2.07 24.63
CA THR A 3 -12.17 -2.64 23.45
C THR A 3 -10.80 -1.98 23.35
N THR A 4 -9.75 -2.77 23.18
CA THR A 4 -8.44 -2.20 22.92
C THR A 4 -8.49 -1.39 21.65
N ARG A 5 -7.98 -0.17 21.73
CA ARG A 5 -7.93 0.76 20.61
C ARG A 5 -6.67 0.44 19.84
N PRO A 6 -6.73 0.03 18.55
CA PRO A 6 -5.53 -0.26 17.80
C PRO A 6 -4.58 0.94 17.84
N THR A 7 -3.33 0.66 18.19
CA THR A 7 -2.22 1.60 18.24
C THR A 7 -1.76 1.96 16.82
N HIS A 8 -0.97 3.02 16.70
CA HIS A 8 -0.34 3.39 15.43
C HIS A 8 0.58 2.30 14.88
N ILE A 9 1.22 1.50 15.75
CA ILE A 9 2.09 0.39 15.34
C ILE A 9 1.25 -0.72 14.73
N GLU A 10 0.18 -1.16 15.40
CA GLU A 10 -0.71 -2.21 14.87
C GLU A 10 -1.37 -1.79 13.55
N VAL A 11 -1.85 -0.54 13.45
CA VAL A 11 -2.44 -0.04 12.19
C VAL A 11 -1.40 0.07 11.09
N ALA A 12 -0.18 0.54 11.39
CA ALA A 12 0.91 0.58 10.43
C ALA A 12 1.30 -0.83 9.96
N ASP A 13 1.36 -1.80 10.87
CA ASP A 13 1.69 -3.20 10.56
C ASP A 13 0.64 -3.85 9.65
N HIS A 14 -0.65 -3.59 9.90
CA HIS A 14 -1.72 -4.01 9.00
C HIS A 14 -1.54 -3.48 7.57
N PHE A 15 -1.26 -2.18 7.41
CA PHE A 15 -1.02 -1.60 6.07
C PHE A 15 0.28 -2.11 5.43
N TYR A 16 1.31 -2.40 6.23
CA TYR A 16 2.52 -3.03 5.74
C TYR A 16 2.23 -4.42 5.17
N HIS A 17 1.48 -5.25 5.91
CA HIS A 17 1.09 -6.58 5.44
C HIS A 17 0.21 -6.54 4.19
N ASP A 18 -0.76 -5.61 4.11
CA ASP A 18 -1.54 -5.38 2.89
C ASP A 18 -0.63 -5.09 1.69
N SER A 19 0.38 -4.22 1.87
CA SER A 19 1.36 -3.91 0.82
C SER A 19 2.13 -5.15 0.35
N ILE A 20 2.62 -5.96 1.29
CA ILE A 20 3.36 -7.20 0.97
C ILE A 20 2.47 -8.20 0.23
N ASP A 21 1.21 -8.39 0.65
CA ASP A 21 0.30 -9.31 0.00
C ASP A 21 -0.11 -8.83 -1.41
N LEU A 22 -0.17 -7.51 -1.62
CA LEU A 22 -0.35 -6.92 -2.96
C LEU A 22 0.89 -7.13 -3.86
N LEU A 23 2.09 -6.98 -3.33
CA LEU A 23 3.34 -7.25 -4.07
C LEU A 23 3.45 -8.72 -4.49
N LYS A 24 3.16 -9.65 -3.59
CA LYS A 24 3.13 -11.08 -3.90
C LYS A 24 2.09 -11.42 -4.97
N ARG A 25 0.93 -10.76 -4.92
CA ARG A 25 -0.09 -10.90 -5.96
C ARG A 25 0.38 -10.36 -7.30
N TYR A 26 1.09 -9.22 -7.31
CA TYR A 26 1.71 -8.67 -8.51
C TYR A 26 2.72 -9.66 -9.11
N GLU A 27 3.67 -10.17 -8.31
CA GLU A 27 4.70 -11.14 -8.72
C GLU A 27 4.06 -12.38 -9.32
N HIS A 28 3.07 -12.95 -8.61
CA HIS A 28 2.34 -14.09 -9.14
C HIS A 28 1.58 -13.76 -10.43
N CYS A 29 0.94 -12.59 -10.53
CA CYS A 29 0.20 -12.22 -11.73
C CYS A 29 1.10 -11.97 -12.94
N ILE A 30 2.30 -11.41 -12.76
CA ILE A 30 3.20 -11.08 -13.87
C ILE A 30 3.97 -12.31 -14.36
N GLU A 31 4.38 -13.20 -13.44
CA GLU A 31 5.15 -14.40 -13.74
C GLU A 31 4.28 -15.59 -14.14
N SER A 32 3.02 -15.63 -13.69
CA SER A 32 2.22 -16.84 -13.88
C SER A 32 1.68 -16.98 -15.30
N GLU A 33 1.74 -18.23 -15.76
CA GLU A 33 1.00 -18.73 -16.91
C GLU A 33 -0.50 -18.94 -16.56
N PHE A 34 -0.87 -18.98 -15.25
CA PHE A 34 -2.24 -19.19 -14.74
C PHE A 34 -2.59 -18.32 -13.50
N PRO A 35 -3.81 -17.77 -13.33
CA PRO A 35 -5.00 -17.99 -14.13
C PRO A 35 -4.86 -17.40 -15.53
N ASP A 36 -5.50 -18.06 -16.51
CA ASP A 36 -5.55 -17.59 -17.88
C ASP A 36 -6.19 -16.20 -17.94
N PHE A 37 -5.36 -15.17 -18.00
CA PHE A 37 -5.84 -13.86 -18.39
C PHE A 37 -6.25 -13.94 -19.85
N SER A 38 -7.52 -13.68 -20.14
CA SER A 38 -8.03 -13.62 -21.52
C SER A 38 -7.30 -12.63 -22.44
N SER A 39 -6.47 -11.74 -21.89
CA SER A 39 -5.53 -10.90 -22.65
C SER A 39 -4.38 -10.39 -21.78
N LEU A 40 -3.22 -10.12 -22.42
CA LEU A 40 -2.09 -9.42 -21.79
C LEU A 40 -2.51 -8.09 -21.16
N LYS A 41 -3.45 -7.37 -21.79
CA LYS A 41 -3.99 -6.10 -21.29
C LYS A 41 -4.67 -6.27 -19.93
N SER A 42 -5.51 -7.30 -19.79
CA SER A 42 -6.19 -7.59 -18.52
C SER A 42 -5.20 -7.93 -17.41
N ARG A 43 -4.13 -8.66 -17.74
CA ARG A 43 -3.05 -8.98 -16.80
C ARG A 43 -2.35 -7.71 -16.31
N ARG A 44 -1.88 -6.87 -17.24
CA ARG A 44 -1.21 -5.60 -16.92
C ARG A 44 -2.05 -4.69 -16.04
N MET A 45 -3.35 -4.58 -16.30
CA MET A 45 -4.25 -3.77 -15.47
C MET A 45 -4.42 -4.32 -14.05
N LYS A 46 -4.52 -5.65 -13.91
CA LYS A 46 -4.55 -6.27 -12.58
C LYS A 46 -3.27 -5.99 -11.80
N CYS A 47 -2.12 -6.19 -12.45
CA CYS A 47 -0.81 -5.88 -11.90
C CYS A 47 -0.69 -4.40 -11.51
N PHE A 48 -1.15 -3.48 -12.36
CA PHE A 48 -1.16 -2.04 -12.06
C PHE A 48 -1.98 -1.71 -10.80
N ILE A 49 -3.21 -2.26 -10.70
CA ILE A 49 -4.06 -2.03 -9.51
C ILE A 49 -3.37 -2.56 -8.25
N ASP A 50 -2.73 -3.73 -8.32
CA ASP A 50 -2.00 -4.29 -7.19
C ASP A 50 -0.81 -3.40 -6.78
N LEU A 51 0.00 -2.94 -7.75
CA LEU A 51 1.12 -2.04 -7.48
C LEU A 51 0.68 -0.71 -6.89
N ARG A 52 -0.39 -0.10 -7.44
CA ARG A 52 -0.95 1.15 -6.92
C ARG A 52 -1.40 1.00 -5.47
N MET A 53 -2.22 -0.02 -5.22
CA MET A 53 -2.74 -0.27 -3.87
C MET A 53 -1.60 -0.63 -2.92
N SER A 54 -0.58 -1.36 -3.39
CA SER A 54 0.56 -1.71 -2.56
C SER A 54 1.35 -0.47 -2.15
N MET A 55 1.62 0.43 -3.10
CA MET A 55 2.27 1.70 -2.81
C MET A 55 1.46 2.54 -1.82
N GLU A 56 0.15 2.64 -2.04
CA GLU A 56 -0.75 3.35 -1.14
C GLU A 56 -0.71 2.78 0.28
N SER A 57 -0.77 1.46 0.42
CA SER A 57 -0.67 0.77 1.71
C SER A 57 0.70 0.97 2.36
N ALA A 58 1.80 0.87 1.60
CA ALA A 58 3.14 1.10 2.10
C ALA A 58 3.31 2.54 2.65
N LEU A 59 2.82 3.55 1.91
CA LEU A 59 2.86 4.93 2.36
C LEU A 59 1.94 5.17 3.56
N LYS A 60 0.75 4.56 3.60
CA LYS A 60 -0.14 4.62 4.78
C LYS A 60 0.51 4.02 6.01
N SER A 61 1.27 2.94 5.86
CA SER A 61 2.05 2.34 6.94
C SER A 61 3.09 3.32 7.47
N VAL A 62 3.88 3.94 6.59
CA VAL A 62 4.88 4.96 6.97
C VAL A 62 4.24 6.15 7.68
N VAL A 63 3.17 6.72 7.12
CA VAL A 63 2.47 7.88 7.70
C VAL A 63 1.83 7.53 9.03
N CYS A 64 1.25 6.33 9.15
CA CYS A 64 0.65 5.88 10.40
C CYS A 64 1.72 5.75 11.49
N TYR A 65 2.84 5.09 11.18
CA TYR A 65 3.95 4.87 12.09
C TYR A 65 4.57 6.19 12.57
N TYR A 66 4.92 7.11 11.66
CA TYR A 66 5.66 8.33 12.03
C TYR A 66 4.79 9.54 12.38
N CYS A 67 3.65 9.73 11.72
CA CYS A 67 2.87 10.98 11.85
C CYS A 67 1.71 10.88 12.84
N HIS A 68 1.34 9.67 13.27
CA HIS A 68 0.13 9.44 14.07
C HIS A 68 0.38 8.68 15.38
N SER A 69 1.62 8.67 15.89
CA SER A 69 2.00 8.05 17.16
C SER A 69 1.13 8.44 18.36
N ASN A 70 0.62 9.68 18.37
CA ASN A 70 -0.26 10.20 19.43
C ASN A 70 -1.75 9.84 19.28
N HIS A 71 -2.13 8.98 18.33
CA HIS A 71 -3.52 8.61 18.07
C HIS A 71 -3.72 7.10 18.22
N GLU A 72 -4.91 6.72 18.66
CA GLU A 72 -5.32 5.33 18.85
C GLU A 72 -6.78 5.13 18.40
N GLY A 73 -7.13 3.88 18.09
CA GLY A 73 -8.50 3.44 17.86
C GLY A 73 -9.17 4.10 16.66
N LYS A 74 -10.48 4.34 16.77
CA LYS A 74 -11.30 4.84 15.67
C LYS A 74 -10.78 6.15 15.06
N LYS A 75 -10.23 7.06 15.87
CA LYS A 75 -9.70 8.35 15.38
C LYS A 75 -8.46 8.16 14.51
N LEU A 76 -7.57 7.24 14.91
CA LEU A 76 -6.40 6.86 14.13
C LEU A 76 -6.81 6.27 12.78
N VAL A 77 -7.70 5.27 12.80
CA VAL A 77 -8.19 4.61 11.59
C VAL A 77 -8.82 5.63 10.64
N GLN A 78 -9.68 6.53 11.15
CA GLN A 78 -10.28 7.59 10.34
C GLN A 78 -9.25 8.55 9.73
N LYS A 79 -8.19 8.90 10.46
CA LYS A 79 -7.12 9.75 9.93
C LYS A 79 -6.40 9.09 8.77
N VAL A 80 -6.06 7.80 8.89
CA VAL A 80 -5.38 7.07 7.82
C VAL A 80 -6.32 6.82 6.62
N GLU A 81 -7.60 6.49 6.87
CA GLU A 81 -8.62 6.33 5.82
C GLU A 81 -8.89 7.64 5.06
N ASN A 82 -8.75 8.81 5.71
CA ASN A 82 -8.96 10.12 5.08
C ASN A 82 -7.96 10.45 3.96
N TYR A 83 -6.80 9.78 3.92
CA TYR A 83 -5.90 9.89 2.77
C TYR A 83 -6.51 9.25 1.50
N ARG A 84 -7.51 8.37 1.62
CA ARG A 84 -8.17 7.67 0.51
C ARG A 84 -7.13 7.12 -0.48
N HIS A 85 -7.25 7.45 -1.76
CA HIS A 85 -6.34 7.10 -2.86
C HIS A 85 -5.51 8.30 -3.35
N HIS A 86 -5.35 9.34 -2.51
CA HIS A 86 -4.65 10.58 -2.85
C HIS A 86 -3.14 10.41 -2.61
N MET A 87 -2.43 10.01 -3.67
CA MET A 87 -0.99 9.74 -3.61
C MET A 87 -0.19 11.01 -3.33
N ASP A 88 -0.65 12.17 -3.80
CA ASP A 88 -0.05 13.48 -3.51
C ASP A 88 -0.01 13.79 -2.01
N LYS A 89 -1.12 13.55 -1.29
CA LYS A 89 -1.21 13.76 0.16
C LYS A 89 -0.36 12.76 0.93
N LEU A 90 -0.40 11.49 0.52
CA LEU A 90 0.42 10.43 1.12
C LEU A 90 1.91 10.70 0.90
N LYS A 91 2.30 11.08 -0.32
CA LYS A 91 3.66 11.45 -0.69
C LYS A 91 4.18 12.57 0.21
N GLN A 92 3.44 13.68 0.31
CA GLN A 92 3.85 14.82 1.14
C GLN A 92 4.08 14.45 2.60
N ALA A 93 3.24 13.57 3.15
CA ALA A 93 3.36 13.12 4.54
C ALA A 93 4.47 12.07 4.74
N ALA A 94 4.69 11.17 3.78
CA ALA A 94 5.62 10.05 3.92
C ALA A 94 7.08 10.42 3.60
N LEU A 95 7.32 11.22 2.55
CA LEU A 95 8.68 11.51 2.06
C LEU A 95 9.67 11.98 3.15
N PRO A 96 9.29 12.86 4.11
CA PRO A 96 10.22 13.29 5.17
C PRO A 96 10.74 12.17 6.07
N HIS A 97 10.10 11.01 6.04
CA HIS A 97 10.43 9.85 6.88
C HIS A 97 11.11 8.73 6.11
N LEU A 98 11.27 8.86 4.79
CA LEU A 98 11.92 7.83 3.98
C LEU A 98 13.44 8.05 3.89
N PRO A 99 14.22 6.99 3.67
CA PRO A 99 15.64 7.10 3.34
C PRO A 99 15.86 7.94 2.08
N GLU A 100 16.86 8.82 2.11
CA GLU A 100 17.17 9.75 1.01
C GLU A 100 17.35 9.03 -0.33
N GLU A 101 17.92 7.82 -0.31
CA GLU A 101 18.22 7.02 -1.50
C GLU A 101 16.97 6.57 -2.28
N ILE A 102 15.79 6.56 -1.65
CA ILE A 102 14.54 6.17 -2.30
C ILE A 102 13.54 7.32 -2.47
N VAL A 103 13.84 8.51 -1.95
CA VAL A 103 12.91 9.66 -1.98
C VAL A 103 12.56 10.08 -3.41
N GLU A 104 13.55 10.15 -4.30
CA GLU A 104 13.34 10.59 -5.69
C GLU A 104 12.46 9.60 -6.46
N SER A 105 12.77 8.31 -6.37
CA SER A 105 12.00 7.26 -7.05
C SER A 105 10.57 7.18 -6.51
N VAL A 106 10.40 7.26 -5.19
CA VAL A 106 9.09 7.31 -4.54
C VAL A 106 8.29 8.52 -5.00
N SER A 107 8.91 9.70 -5.07
CA SER A 107 8.22 10.91 -5.52
C SER A 107 7.73 10.76 -6.96
N SER A 108 8.62 10.32 -7.85
CA SER A 108 8.32 10.12 -9.28
C SER A 108 7.20 9.10 -9.49
N VAL A 109 7.28 7.93 -8.84
CA VAL A 109 6.25 6.89 -8.92
C VAL A 109 4.91 7.37 -8.38
N CYS A 110 4.89 8.12 -7.26
CA CYS A 110 3.66 8.70 -6.73
C CYS A 110 2.98 9.64 -7.73
N ASP A 111 3.75 10.48 -8.43
CA ASP A 111 3.23 11.43 -9.40
C ASP A 111 2.63 10.71 -10.62
N GLN A 112 3.29 9.65 -11.09
CA GLN A 112 2.78 8.80 -12.17
C GLN A 112 1.52 8.03 -11.74
N LEU A 113 1.50 7.41 -10.56
CA LEU A 113 0.33 6.71 -10.05
C LEU A 113 -0.87 7.64 -9.81
N GLN A 114 -0.61 8.91 -9.49
CA GLN A 114 -1.64 9.93 -9.31
C GLN A 114 -2.28 10.37 -10.63
N SER A 115 -1.52 10.41 -11.74
CA SER A 115 -2.06 10.76 -13.07
C SER A 115 -2.95 9.66 -13.65
N LEU A 116 -2.71 8.42 -13.25
CA LEU A 116 -3.43 7.24 -13.70
C LEU A 116 -4.78 7.06 -12.95
N PRO A 117 -5.85 6.59 -13.62
CA PRO A 117 -7.15 6.40 -12.99
C PRO A 117 -7.17 5.25 -11.97
N VAL A 118 -7.73 5.48 -10.77
CA VAL A 118 -7.90 4.46 -9.70
C VAL A 118 -8.94 3.40 -10.11
N GLY A 119 -9.83 3.78 -11.02
CA GLY A 119 -11.00 3.02 -11.43
C GLY A 119 -10.78 2.08 -12.61
N LEU A 120 -9.54 1.87 -13.09
CA LEU A 120 -9.22 0.94 -14.19
C LEU A 120 -9.40 -0.54 -13.81
N ARG A 121 -10.55 -0.86 -13.22
CA ARG A 121 -10.93 -2.18 -12.70
C ARG A 121 -11.81 -2.93 -13.69
N TYR A 122 -12.58 -2.22 -14.51
CA TYR A 122 -13.45 -2.82 -15.52
C TYR A 122 -12.90 -2.68 -16.93
N ARG A 123 -13.20 -3.67 -17.76
CA ARG A 123 -12.68 -3.78 -19.14
C ARG A 123 -13.05 -2.59 -20.02
N LEU A 124 -14.23 -2.00 -19.82
CA LEU A 124 -14.68 -0.82 -20.57
C LEU A 124 -13.85 0.41 -20.21
N ASP A 125 -13.63 0.67 -18.92
CA ASP A 125 -12.79 1.78 -18.45
C ASP A 125 -11.35 1.67 -18.99
N VAL A 126 -10.85 0.44 -19.11
CA VAL A 126 -9.52 0.15 -19.67
C VAL A 126 -9.46 0.43 -21.17
N MET A 127 -10.50 0.05 -21.92
CA MET A 127 -10.56 0.35 -23.36
C MET A 127 -10.62 1.85 -23.60
N ASP A 128 -11.49 2.56 -22.88
CA ASP A 128 -11.62 4.01 -22.98
C ASP A 128 -10.32 4.74 -22.60
N PHE A 129 -9.62 4.28 -21.57
CA PHE A 129 -8.34 4.85 -21.19
C PHE A 129 -7.28 4.69 -22.29
N ILE A 130 -7.12 3.48 -22.84
CA ILE A 130 -6.13 3.23 -23.90
C ILE A 130 -6.45 4.08 -25.13
N SER A 131 -7.71 4.14 -25.56
CA SER A 131 -8.10 4.91 -26.74
C SER A 131 -7.89 6.43 -26.58
N ASN A 132 -8.03 6.96 -25.36
CA ASN A 132 -7.90 8.39 -25.11
C ASN A 132 -6.49 8.81 -24.65
N ARG A 133 -5.69 7.87 -24.14
CA ARG A 133 -4.39 8.13 -23.50
C ARG A 133 -3.34 7.07 -23.84
N GLU A 134 -3.24 6.76 -25.13
CA GLU A 134 -2.39 5.69 -25.64
C GLU A 134 -0.90 5.90 -25.26
N GLU A 135 -0.38 7.12 -25.41
CA GLU A 135 0.99 7.46 -25.04
C GLU A 135 1.24 7.25 -23.53
N GLU A 136 0.33 7.71 -22.67
CA GLU A 136 0.43 7.53 -21.22
C GLU A 136 0.40 6.03 -20.87
N TYR A 137 -0.45 5.24 -21.53
CA TYR A 137 -0.48 3.79 -21.36
C TYR A 137 0.86 3.14 -21.71
N TYR A 138 1.43 3.43 -22.88
CA TYR A 138 2.71 2.81 -23.30
C TYR A 138 3.90 3.27 -22.47
N ASN A 139 3.87 4.48 -21.93
CA ASN A 139 4.90 4.97 -21.01
C ASN A 139 4.75 4.40 -19.59
N THR A 140 3.60 3.82 -19.24
CA THR A 140 3.29 3.31 -17.90
C THR A 140 2.85 1.84 -17.91
N ILE A 141 1.56 1.56 -17.77
CA ILE A 141 0.99 0.21 -17.58
C ILE A 141 1.38 -0.75 -18.72
N GLY A 142 1.55 -0.22 -19.93
CA GLY A 142 2.01 -0.94 -21.12
C GLY A 142 3.51 -1.23 -21.18
N SER A 143 4.32 -0.62 -20.31
CA SER A 143 5.78 -0.76 -20.25
C SER A 143 6.22 -1.70 -19.14
N ASP A 144 6.94 -2.76 -19.49
CA ASP A 144 7.51 -3.69 -18.51
C ASP A 144 8.54 -2.99 -17.63
N THR A 145 9.38 -2.14 -18.22
CA THR A 145 10.36 -1.34 -17.48
C THR A 145 9.69 -0.46 -16.42
N TRP A 146 8.56 0.15 -16.74
CA TRP A 146 7.82 0.96 -15.79
C TRP A 146 7.19 0.11 -14.67
N MET A 147 6.60 -1.03 -15.02
CA MET A 147 6.01 -1.96 -14.05
C MET A 147 7.06 -2.48 -13.07
N ASP A 148 8.22 -2.91 -13.57
CA ASP A 148 9.33 -3.42 -12.76
C ASP A 148 9.95 -2.34 -11.88
N SER A 149 10.17 -1.14 -12.43
CA SER A 149 10.68 0.00 -11.67
C SER A 149 9.71 0.43 -10.55
N THR A 150 8.40 0.42 -10.85
CA THR A 150 7.35 0.69 -9.87
C THR A 150 7.38 -0.38 -8.78
N ALA A 151 7.36 -1.66 -9.14
CA ALA A 151 7.43 -2.77 -8.18
C ALA A 151 8.66 -2.68 -7.28
N GLY A 152 9.83 -2.40 -7.84
CA GLY A 152 11.07 -2.22 -7.08
C GLY A 152 11.01 -1.04 -6.10
N THR A 153 10.39 0.07 -6.51
CA THR A 153 10.19 1.25 -5.64
C THR A 153 9.26 0.92 -4.49
N VAL A 154 8.12 0.26 -4.76
CA VAL A 154 7.17 -0.16 -3.73
C VAL A 154 7.84 -1.13 -2.74
N TRP A 155 8.56 -2.13 -3.25
CA TRP A 155 9.37 -3.04 -2.42
C TRP A 155 10.36 -2.30 -1.53
N GLY A 156 10.99 -1.23 -2.04
CA GLY A 156 11.89 -0.37 -1.28
C GLY A 156 11.20 0.27 -0.07
N VAL A 157 10.03 0.86 -0.27
CA VAL A 157 9.22 1.46 0.82
C VAL A 157 8.77 0.38 1.81
N SER A 158 8.22 -0.73 1.33
CA SER A 158 7.72 -1.82 2.20
C SER A 158 8.86 -2.43 3.03
N LYS A 159 10.05 -2.61 2.44
CA LYS A 159 11.25 -3.09 3.15
C LYS A 159 11.72 -2.09 4.21
N PHE A 160 11.66 -0.79 3.92
CA PHE A 160 12.00 0.24 4.89
C PHE A 160 11.05 0.18 6.09
N ILE A 161 9.74 0.31 5.88
CA ILE A 161 8.79 0.35 6.98
C ILE A 161 8.73 -0.97 7.76
N GLY A 162 8.85 -2.11 7.06
CA GLY A 162 8.95 -3.41 7.71
C GLY A 162 10.17 -3.55 8.62
N LYS A 163 11.30 -2.89 8.32
CA LYS A 163 12.45 -2.86 9.25
C LYS A 163 12.16 -2.04 10.49
N GLU A 164 11.47 -0.92 10.37
CA GLU A 164 11.12 -0.04 11.49
C GLU A 164 10.12 -0.74 12.43
N LEU A 165 9.06 -1.34 11.87
CA LEU A 165 8.07 -2.12 12.62
C LEU A 165 8.71 -3.33 13.34
N ASN A 166 9.69 -4.00 12.71
CA ASN A 166 10.42 -5.11 13.34
C ASN A 166 11.32 -4.68 14.53
N LYS A 167 11.61 -3.39 14.70
CA LYS A 167 12.31 -2.91 15.91
C LYS A 167 11.37 -2.91 17.10
N GLU A 168 10.11 -2.52 16.88
CA GLU A 168 9.08 -2.48 17.92
C GLU A 168 8.72 -3.90 18.41
N SER A 169 8.60 -4.86 17.48
CA SER A 169 8.29 -6.26 17.84
C SER A 169 9.37 -6.96 18.67
N ARG A 170 10.62 -6.46 18.63
CA ARG A 170 11.73 -6.94 19.47
C ARG A 170 11.77 -6.28 20.85
N ILE A 171 11.09 -5.16 21.03
CA ILE A 171 11.03 -4.41 22.29
C ILE A 171 9.88 -4.89 23.17
N ILE A 172 8.81 -5.41 22.56
CA ILE A 172 7.68 -6.01 23.29
C ILE A 172 8.16 -7.28 24.01
N GLY A 173 8.23 -7.21 25.34
CA GLY A 173 8.60 -8.35 26.18
C GLY A 173 7.54 -9.45 26.11
N MET A 174 7.93 -10.71 26.37
CA MET A 174 7.03 -11.87 26.38
C MET A 174 5.78 -11.66 27.28
N ASP A 175 5.91 -10.85 28.33
CA ASP A 175 4.84 -10.51 29.26
C ASP A 175 3.81 -9.53 28.66
N GLU A 176 4.26 -8.51 27.89
CA GLU A 176 3.37 -7.57 27.17
C GLU A 176 2.65 -8.26 26.01
N LEU A 177 3.33 -9.19 25.34
CA LEU A 177 2.79 -9.99 24.25
C LEU A 177 1.68 -10.93 24.74
N MET A 178 1.83 -11.47 25.95
CA MET A 178 0.78 -12.25 26.62
C MET A 178 -0.41 -11.38 27.01
N GLU A 179 -0.19 -10.16 27.55
CA GLU A 179 -1.29 -9.23 27.83
C GLU A 179 -2.07 -8.83 26.57
N GLU A 180 -1.38 -8.56 25.46
CA GLU A 180 -2.00 -8.21 24.17
C GLU A 180 -2.80 -9.38 23.58
N PHE A 181 -2.30 -10.62 23.71
CA PHE A 181 -2.99 -11.82 23.23
C PHE A 181 -4.32 -12.07 23.96
N PHE A 182 -4.43 -11.66 25.23
CA PHE A 182 -5.64 -11.80 26.03
C PHE A 182 -6.58 -10.58 25.95
N GLN A 183 -6.20 -9.51 25.27
CA GLN A 183 -7.06 -8.34 25.12
C GLN A 183 -8.05 -8.49 23.93
N PRO A 184 -9.31 -8.05 24.11
CA PRO A 184 -10.33 -8.18 23.08
C PRO A 184 -9.99 -7.28 21.88
N ARG A 185 -9.59 -7.92 20.78
CA ARG A 185 -9.25 -7.26 19.51
C ARG A 185 -10.38 -6.39 19.00
N TYR A 186 -10.03 -5.26 18.40
CA TYR A 186 -11.00 -4.37 17.76
C TYR A 186 -11.67 -5.06 16.56
N GLU A 187 -12.96 -5.37 16.69
CA GLU A 187 -13.78 -5.92 15.62
C GLU A 187 -14.69 -4.85 15.01
N LYS A 188 -14.28 -4.28 13.87
CA LYS A 188 -15.05 -3.25 13.11
C LYS A 188 -16.47 -3.69 12.76
N TYR A 189 -16.69 -5.00 12.60
CA TYR A 189 -17.97 -5.59 12.17
C TYR A 189 -18.59 -6.55 13.19
N ALA A 190 -18.17 -6.53 14.46
CA ALA A 190 -18.85 -7.30 15.49
C ALA A 190 -20.34 -6.91 15.52
N ILE A 191 -21.20 -7.89 15.24
CA ILE A 191 -22.65 -7.72 15.32
C ILE A 191 -22.97 -7.49 16.80
N LYS A 192 -23.60 -6.35 17.11
CA LYS A 192 -24.03 -5.98 18.46
C LYS A 192 -25.13 -6.90 18.98
#